data_AF-A0A5R8QAU9-F1
#
_entry.id   AF-A0A5R8QAU9-F1
#
_cell.length_a   1.000
_cell.length_b   1.000
_cell.length_c   1.000
_cell.angle_alpha   90.00
_cell.angle_beta   90.00
_cell.angle_gamma   90.00
#
_symmetry.space_group_name_H-M   'P 1'
#
loop_
_entity.id
_entity.type
_entity.pdbx_description
1 polymer ?
#
loop_
_entity_poly.entity_id
_entity_poly.type
_entity_poly.pdbx_seq_one_letter_code
_entity_poly.pdbx_strand_id
1 'polypeptide(L)'
;MILATLGKARLFALVALAALGVAPFARANINDYEFTLIEKEIKKGDAIVSVRLIHKPDGKLVPDAVIFATRLDMAPDAMEMMTTDIEPLPSTERGVYRFKTVLTMAGRWRLSLAAKLQGENGTLESKLMLKALP
;
A
#
# COMPACT_ATOMS: atom_id res chain seq x y z
N MET A 1 22.01 -68.86 -9.22
CA MET A 1 20.64 -69.08 -9.72
C MET A 1 19.85 -69.69 -8.56
N ILE A 2 18.88 -68.92 -7.98
CA ILE A 2 17.70 -69.37 -7.19
C ILE A 2 17.97 -69.96 -5.78
N LEU A 3 17.33 -69.64 -4.64
CA LEU A 3 16.28 -68.66 -4.23
C LEU A 3 16.31 -68.49 -2.68
N ALA A 4 15.96 -67.28 -2.23
CA ALA A 4 15.30 -66.80 -1.00
C ALA A 4 15.18 -67.64 0.30
N THR A 5 15.43 -66.97 1.44
CA THR A 5 14.48 -66.97 2.58
C THR A 5 14.37 -65.58 3.23
N LEU A 6 13.16 -65.29 3.69
CA LEU A 6 12.58 -63.98 4.00
C LEU A 6 12.64 -63.71 5.51
N GLY A 7 13.23 -62.59 5.94
CA GLY A 7 13.21 -62.10 7.32
C GLY A 7 12.60 -60.70 7.41
N LYS A 8 11.33 -60.62 7.82
CA LYS A 8 10.58 -59.38 8.04
C LYS A 8 11.20 -58.57 9.19
N ALA A 9 11.38 -57.25 9.03
CA ALA A 9 10.89 -56.26 10.01
C ALA A 9 11.29 -54.80 9.66
N ARG A 10 10.25 -54.02 9.34
CA ARG A 10 10.05 -52.60 9.72
C ARG A 10 10.90 -51.54 9.01
N LEU A 11 10.58 -51.29 7.74
CA LEU A 11 10.62 -49.92 7.21
C LEU A 11 9.43 -49.15 7.80
N PHE A 12 9.69 -48.34 8.83
CA PHE A 12 8.85 -47.20 9.17
C PHE A 12 9.77 -46.09 9.68
N ALA A 13 10.28 -45.27 8.75
CA ALA A 13 10.80 -43.96 9.08
C ALA A 13 9.80 -42.94 8.52
N LEU A 14 9.18 -42.22 9.45
CA LEU A 14 8.09 -41.28 9.27
C LEU A 14 8.32 -40.30 8.12
N VAL A 15 7.30 -40.14 7.28
CA VAL A 15 7.07 -38.91 6.51
C VAL A 15 6.88 -37.78 7.51
N ALA A 16 7.93 -37.02 7.77
CA ALA A 16 7.89 -35.86 8.65
C ALA A 16 7.94 -34.57 7.82
N LEU A 17 6.83 -33.84 7.91
CA LEU A 17 6.76 -32.37 7.88
C LEU A 17 6.79 -31.68 6.50
N ALA A 18 5.76 -31.93 5.69
CA ALA A 18 5.27 -30.95 4.71
C ALA A 18 4.03 -30.22 5.26
N ALA A 19 4.22 -29.51 6.38
CA ALA A 19 3.23 -28.57 6.91
C ALA A 19 3.90 -27.21 7.18
N LEU A 20 4.70 -26.73 6.21
CA LEU A 20 5.06 -25.32 6.19
C LEU A 20 3.84 -24.56 5.70
N GLY A 21 3.29 -23.79 6.62
CA GLY A 21 1.91 -23.32 6.62
C GLY A 21 1.49 -22.57 5.37
N VAL A 22 0.36 -22.99 4.83
CA VAL A 22 -0.60 -22.03 4.29
C VAL A 22 -1.17 -21.33 5.52
N ALA A 23 -0.49 -20.29 6.00
CA ALA A 23 -1.12 -19.38 6.94
C ALA A 23 -2.41 -18.90 6.24
N PRO A 24 -3.58 -18.98 6.87
CA PRO A 24 -4.72 -18.27 6.34
C PRO A 24 -4.26 -16.82 6.20
N PHE A 25 -4.40 -16.24 5.00
CA PHE A 25 -4.36 -14.80 4.85
C PHE A 25 -5.51 -14.30 5.72
N ALA A 26 -5.21 -13.99 6.99
CA ALA A 26 -6.12 -13.31 7.87
C ALA A 26 -6.37 -11.99 7.18
N ARG A 27 -7.55 -11.87 6.60
CA ARG A 27 -7.95 -10.68 5.86
C ARG A 27 -8.09 -9.59 6.88
N ALA A 28 -7.24 -8.58 6.79
CA ALA A 28 -7.37 -7.45 7.67
C ALA A 28 -8.69 -6.72 7.34
N ASN A 29 -9.13 -5.85 8.24
CA ASN A 29 -10.18 -4.93 7.85
C ASN A 29 -9.54 -3.89 6.91
N ILE A 30 -10.21 -3.45 5.84
CA ILE A 30 -9.67 -2.36 5.00
C ILE A 30 -9.36 -1.09 5.82
N ASN A 31 -10.06 -0.91 6.94
CA ASN A 31 -9.85 0.17 7.88
C ASN A 31 -8.59 -0.01 8.75
N ASP A 32 -7.90 -1.15 8.69
CA ASP A 32 -6.60 -1.38 9.35
C ASP A 32 -5.44 -0.78 8.56
N TYR A 33 -5.70 -0.22 7.38
CA TYR A 33 -4.70 0.40 6.53
C TYR A 33 -4.87 1.91 6.47
N GLU A 34 -3.76 2.62 6.29
CA GLU A 34 -3.77 4.06 6.09
C GLU A 34 -2.66 4.52 5.15
N PHE A 35 -2.99 5.48 4.29
CA PHE A 35 -1.96 6.28 3.64
C PHE A 35 -1.46 7.36 4.60
N THR A 36 -0.17 7.62 4.60
CA THR A 36 0.44 8.75 5.31
C THR A 36 1.34 9.54 4.37
N LEU A 37 1.34 10.86 4.49
CA LEU A 37 2.25 11.73 3.76
C LEU A 37 3.68 11.54 4.28
N ILE A 38 4.64 11.43 3.37
CA ILE A 38 6.07 11.47 3.71
C ILE A 38 6.48 12.92 4.02
N GLU A 39 6.05 13.86 3.17
CA GLU A 39 6.24 15.30 3.37
C GLU A 39 4.89 15.98 3.50
N LYS A 40 4.71 16.76 4.58
CA LYS A 40 3.46 17.51 4.84
C LYS A 40 3.52 18.94 4.34
N GLU A 41 4.71 19.48 4.12
CA GLU A 41 4.95 20.84 3.60
C GLU A 41 5.84 20.74 2.38
N ILE A 42 5.40 21.30 1.25
CA ILE A 42 6.07 21.22 -0.05
C ILE A 42 6.07 22.62 -0.66
N LYS A 43 7.13 23.03 -1.34
CA LYS A 43 7.13 24.32 -2.05
C LYS A 43 6.12 24.31 -3.19
N LYS A 44 5.46 25.44 -3.42
CA LYS A 44 4.62 25.63 -4.61
C LYS A 44 5.46 25.50 -5.90
N GLY A 45 4.79 25.21 -7.01
CA GLY A 45 5.40 24.92 -8.31
C GLY A 45 5.41 23.42 -8.61
N ASP A 46 6.37 22.98 -9.43
CA ASP A 46 6.56 21.56 -9.72
C ASP A 46 6.89 20.79 -8.44
N ALA A 47 6.08 19.77 -8.14
CA ALA A 47 6.16 19.04 -6.89
C ALA A 47 6.03 17.54 -7.09
N ILE A 48 6.65 16.79 -6.18
CA ILE A 48 6.42 15.35 -6.02
C ILE A 48 5.80 15.12 -4.66
N VAL A 49 4.53 14.71 -4.65
CA VAL A 49 3.83 14.32 -3.42
C VAL A 49 4.05 12.82 -3.23
N SER A 50 4.58 12.43 -2.08
CA SER A 50 4.83 11.02 -1.75
C SER A 50 4.03 10.59 -0.54
N VAL A 51 3.39 9.43 -0.66
CA VAL A 51 2.65 8.78 0.43
C VAL A 51 3.19 7.38 0.65
N ARG A 52 3.07 6.88 1.87
CA ARG A 52 3.32 5.47 2.19
C ARG A 52 2.05 4.82 2.70
N LEU A 53 1.82 3.57 2.34
CA LEU A 53 0.71 2.77 2.84
C LEU A 53 1.17 1.91 4.02
N ILE A 54 0.50 2.03 5.16
CA ILE A 54 0.84 1.35 6.40
C ILE A 54 -0.32 0.44 6.80
N HIS A 55 -0.02 -0.79 7.20
CA HIS A 55 -0.93 -1.63 7.97
C HIS A 55 -0.76 -1.28 9.46
N LYS A 56 -1.75 -0.61 10.05
CA LYS A 56 -1.68 -0.04 11.40
C LYS A 56 -1.38 -1.07 12.49
N PRO A 57 -1.96 -2.30 12.49
CA PRO A 57 -1.74 -3.27 13.56
C PRO A 57 -0.28 -3.70 13.74
N ASP A 58 0.49 -3.81 12.65
CA ASP A 58 1.90 -4.27 12.71
C ASP A 58 2.91 -3.23 12.21
N GLY A 59 2.44 -2.05 11.78
CA GLY A 59 3.26 -0.94 11.32
C GLY A 59 4.00 -1.18 10.00
N LYS A 60 3.71 -2.28 9.29
CA LYS A 60 4.45 -2.62 8.06
C LYS A 60 3.98 -1.78 6.88
N LEU A 61 4.93 -1.49 5.98
CA LEU A 61 4.63 -0.92 4.67
C LEU A 61 3.94 -1.96 3.79
N VAL A 62 2.90 -1.53 3.09
CA VAL A 62 2.10 -2.40 2.21
C VAL A 62 2.39 -2.02 0.77
N PRO A 63 3.10 -2.89 0.02
CA PRO A 63 3.36 -2.67 -1.39
C PRO A 63 2.15 -3.05 -2.25
N ASP A 64 2.26 -2.81 -3.56
CA ASP A 64 1.38 -3.38 -4.59
C ASP A 64 -0.11 -3.01 -4.49
N ALA A 65 -0.45 -1.97 -3.70
CA ALA A 65 -1.75 -1.32 -3.77
C ALA A 65 -1.98 -0.67 -5.14
N VAL A 66 -3.18 -0.88 -5.67
CA VAL A 66 -3.60 -0.33 -6.96
C VAL A 66 -4.42 0.92 -6.68
N ILE A 67 -3.80 2.09 -6.86
CA ILE A 67 -4.45 3.39 -6.73
C ILE A 67 -5.15 3.70 -8.05
N PHE A 68 -6.48 3.81 -8.02
CA PHE A 68 -7.30 3.95 -9.24
C PHE A 68 -8.07 5.28 -9.30
N ALA A 69 -8.11 6.04 -8.21
CA ALA A 69 -8.62 7.40 -8.19
C ALA A 69 -7.71 8.31 -7.38
N THR A 70 -7.39 9.47 -7.96
CA THR A 70 -6.55 10.51 -7.37
C THR A 70 -7.19 11.87 -7.63
N ARG A 71 -7.17 12.75 -6.63
CA ARG A 71 -7.58 14.15 -6.79
C ARG A 71 -6.77 15.02 -5.84
N LEU A 72 -6.31 16.17 -6.33
CA LEU A 72 -5.65 17.19 -5.52
C LEU A 72 -6.42 18.51 -5.65
N ASP A 73 -6.94 19.01 -4.54
CA ASP A 73 -7.80 20.22 -4.51
C ASP A 73 -7.53 21.10 -3.29
N MET A 74 -8.00 22.35 -3.32
CA MET A 74 -7.90 23.31 -2.20
C MET A 74 -9.19 23.37 -1.35
N ALA A 75 -9.94 22.26 -1.24
CA ALA A 75 -11.13 22.22 -0.39
C ALA A 75 -10.91 22.64 1.07
N PRO A 76 -9.75 22.36 1.72
CA PRO A 76 -9.50 22.84 3.08
C PRO A 76 -9.61 24.36 3.22
N ASP A 77 -9.31 25.10 2.15
CA ASP A 77 -9.40 26.55 2.06
C ASP A 77 -10.70 27.02 1.37
N ALA A 78 -11.75 26.19 1.38
CA ALA A 78 -13.04 26.44 0.74
C ALA A 78 -12.96 26.66 -0.78
N MET A 79 -11.91 26.16 -1.42
CA MET A 79 -11.64 26.30 -2.85
C MET A 79 -11.61 24.91 -3.52
N GLU A 80 -12.62 24.07 -3.29
CA GLU A 80 -12.63 22.68 -3.79
C GLU A 80 -12.63 22.55 -5.32
N MET A 81 -13.14 23.57 -6.01
CA MET A 81 -13.12 23.65 -7.48
C MET A 81 -11.71 23.97 -8.02
N MET A 82 -10.80 24.44 -7.17
CA MET A 82 -9.40 24.65 -7.53
C MET A 82 -8.66 23.32 -7.42
N THR A 83 -8.62 22.60 -8.53
CA THR A 83 -7.90 21.34 -8.69
C THR A 83 -6.60 21.56 -9.47
N THR A 84 -5.66 20.62 -9.32
CA THR A 84 -4.48 20.55 -10.18
C THR A 84 -4.30 19.12 -10.71
N ASP A 85 -3.63 19.00 -11.84
CA ASP A 85 -3.29 17.71 -12.42
C ASP A 85 -2.34 16.94 -11.49
N ILE A 86 -2.59 15.65 -11.36
CA ILE A 86 -1.82 14.76 -10.50
C ILE A 86 -1.63 13.42 -11.21
N GLU A 87 -0.38 13.07 -11.46
CA GLU A 87 -0.01 11.88 -12.23
C GLU A 87 0.82 10.92 -11.37
N PRO A 88 0.55 9.61 -11.38
CA PRO A 88 1.38 8.65 -10.68
C PRO A 88 2.78 8.60 -11.28
N LEU A 89 3.80 8.53 -10.43
CA LEU A 89 5.19 8.30 -10.78
C LEU A 89 5.66 6.94 -10.26
N PRO A 90 6.54 6.23 -10.99
CA PRO A 90 7.21 5.05 -10.48
C PRO A 90 7.95 5.30 -9.16
N SER A 91 7.88 4.33 -8.26
CA SER A 91 8.63 4.30 -7.01
C SER A 91 9.51 3.05 -6.96
N THR A 92 10.75 3.20 -6.51
CA THR A 92 11.65 2.08 -6.21
C THR A 92 11.52 1.61 -4.76
N GLU A 93 10.84 2.37 -3.92
CA GLU A 93 10.62 2.06 -2.51
C GLU A 93 9.27 1.34 -2.32
N ARG A 94 9.30 0.17 -1.68
CA ARG A 94 8.13 -0.68 -1.50
C ARG A 94 7.13 -0.03 -0.55
N GLY A 95 5.87 0.04 -0.97
CA GLY A 95 4.78 0.65 -0.19
C GLY A 95 4.80 2.19 -0.20
N VAL A 96 5.68 2.81 -1.00
CA VAL A 96 5.69 4.24 -1.27
C VAL A 96 5.14 4.51 -2.66
N TYR A 97 4.22 5.47 -2.74
CA TYR A 97 3.53 5.90 -3.94
C TYR A 97 3.80 7.38 -4.17
N ARG A 98 4.20 7.73 -5.39
CA ARG A 98 4.66 9.06 -5.75
C ARG A 98 3.76 9.64 -6.80
N PHE A 99 3.53 10.94 -6.72
CA PHE A 99 2.70 11.66 -7.67
C PHE A 99 3.39 12.94 -8.11
N LYS A 100 3.47 13.17 -9.42
CA LYS A 100 3.87 14.44 -10.00
C LYS A 100 2.66 15.37 -10.04
N THR A 101 2.86 16.62 -9.68
CA THR A 101 1.83 17.66 -9.76
C THR A 101 2.45 19.03 -9.87
N VAL A 102 1.64 20.06 -10.15
CA VAL A 102 2.02 21.46 -10.03
C VAL A 102 1.14 22.12 -8.97
N LEU A 103 1.74 22.47 -7.82
CA LEU A 103 1.06 23.20 -6.76
C LEU A 103 1.04 24.69 -7.14
N THR A 104 -0.03 25.14 -7.81
CA THR A 104 -0.11 26.48 -8.40
C THR A 104 -0.23 27.61 -7.37
N MET A 105 -0.66 27.30 -6.16
CA MET A 105 -0.89 28.26 -5.08
C MET A 105 -0.34 27.74 -3.75
N ALA A 106 0.20 28.65 -2.94
CA ALA A 106 0.49 28.38 -1.53
C ALA A 106 -0.84 28.23 -0.76
N GLY A 107 -0.86 27.42 0.29
CA GLY A 107 -2.07 27.13 1.06
C GLY A 107 -2.23 25.66 1.39
N ARG A 108 -3.42 25.27 1.85
CA ARG A 108 -3.74 23.89 2.22
C ARG A 108 -4.36 23.15 1.04
N TRP A 109 -3.79 22.00 0.73
CA TRP A 109 -4.25 21.12 -0.32
C TRP A 109 -4.67 19.78 0.26
N ARG A 110 -5.74 19.20 -0.29
CA ARG A 110 -6.24 17.86 0.01
C ARG A 110 -5.90 16.92 -1.12
N LEU A 111 -5.10 15.90 -0.82
CA LEU A 111 -4.91 14.74 -1.67
C LEU A 111 -5.95 13.66 -1.30
N SER A 112 -6.87 13.37 -2.22
CA SER A 112 -7.83 12.27 -2.10
C SER A 112 -7.35 11.07 -2.91
N LEU A 113 -7.35 9.89 -2.29
CA LEU A 113 -6.92 8.63 -2.90
C LEU A 113 -7.99 7.54 -2.72
N ALA A 114 -8.18 6.70 -3.74
CA ALA A 114 -8.88 5.43 -3.62
C ALA A 114 -8.02 4.28 -4.16
N ALA A 115 -7.89 3.21 -3.37
CA ALA A 115 -7.01 2.09 -3.69
C ALA A 115 -7.64 0.72 -3.41
N LYS A 116 -7.20 -0.28 -4.18
CA LYS A 116 -7.39 -1.71 -3.89
C LYS A 116 -6.10 -2.30 -3.31
N LEU A 117 -6.24 -3.11 -2.27
CA LEU A 117 -5.13 -3.79 -1.60
C LEU A 117 -5.22 -5.29 -1.90
N GLN A 118 -4.10 -5.93 -2.19
CA GLN A 118 -4.07 -7.36 -2.50
C GLN A 118 -4.51 -8.17 -1.28
N GLY A 119 -5.41 -9.13 -1.49
CA GLY A 119 -5.96 -9.95 -0.42
C GLY A 119 -7.07 -9.29 0.40
N GLU A 120 -7.30 -7.98 0.25
CA GLU A 120 -8.26 -7.23 1.07
C GLU A 120 -9.59 -6.94 0.37
N ASN A 121 -10.66 -6.85 1.16
CA ASN A 121 -12.00 -6.58 0.67
C ASN A 121 -12.31 -5.10 0.84
N GLY A 122 -12.98 -4.51 -0.15
CA GLY A 122 -13.37 -3.11 -0.10
C GLY A 122 -12.40 -2.20 -0.85
N THR A 123 -12.50 -0.90 -0.56
CA THR A 123 -11.70 0.16 -1.15
C THR A 123 -11.13 0.98 -0.01
N LEU A 124 -9.82 1.20 -0.01
CA LEU A 124 -9.21 2.14 0.91
C LEU A 124 -9.37 3.54 0.34
N GLU A 125 -10.17 4.37 1.00
CA GLU A 125 -10.31 5.78 0.69
C GLU A 125 -9.50 6.62 1.69
N SER A 126 -8.79 7.63 1.22
CA SER A 126 -7.99 8.50 2.06
C SER A 126 -8.10 9.96 1.63
N LYS A 127 -8.03 10.87 2.62
CA LYS A 127 -7.95 12.33 2.43
C LYS A 127 -6.79 12.84 3.26
N LEU A 128 -5.72 13.23 2.59
CA LEU A 128 -4.46 13.66 3.18
C LEU A 128 -4.30 15.17 3.01
N MET A 129 -3.85 15.85 4.06
CA MET A 129 -3.64 17.30 4.04
C MET A 129 -2.15 17.61 3.91
N LEU A 130 -1.78 18.28 2.83
CA LEU A 130 -0.46 18.88 2.68
C LEU A 130 -0.57 20.41 2.58
N LYS A 131 0.54 21.10 2.83
CA LYS A 131 0.63 22.55 2.74
C LYS A 131 1.64 22.94 1.67
N ALA A 132 1.19 23.74 0.71
CA ALA A 132 2.06 24.39 -0.26
C ALA A 132 2.65 25.64 0.38
N LEU A 133 3.97 25.70 0.48
CA LEU A 133 4.73 26.86 0.94
C LEU A 133 4.99 27.85 -0.22
N PRO A 134 5.18 29.15 0.06
CA PRO A 134 5.50 30.15 -0.95
C PRO A 134 6.73 29.86 -1.79
#